data_AF-K2DET0-F1
#
_entry.id   AF-K2DET0-F1
#
_cell.length_a   1.000
_cell.length_b   1.000
_cell.length_c   1.000
_cell.angle_alpha   90.00
_cell.angle_beta   90.00
_cell.angle_gamma   90.00
#
_symmetry.space_group_name_H-M   'P 1'
#
loop_
_entity.id
_entity.type
_entity.pdbx_description
1 polymer ?
#
loop_
_entity_poly.entity_id
_entity_poly.type
_entity_poly.pdbx_seq_one_letter_code
_entity_poly.pdbx_strand_id
1 'polypeptide(L)'
;MGSINPVFLLPGAMAERADKIADAFHQSVTLGGGQFCTNPGMVFGLENKDLKQFLNSLEKKILETPPVTMLNSGIQKAFIQGINKLSDFSGVNKLASMQDQADNNKTQGGATIFTTNSKTLLENEAIKNEVFGACSVIVSCESKTRLEEIARNLEGQLCASVHGTEKDFEEYADLLS
;
A
#
# COMPACT_ATOMS: atom_id res chain seq x y z
N MET A 1 0.54 -7.82 -16.92
CA MET A 1 1.31 -6.57 -16.75
C MET A 1 0.49 -5.70 -15.85
N GLY A 2 0.81 -5.72 -14.57
CA GLY A 2 0.18 -4.93 -13.53
C GLY A 2 1.19 -3.95 -12.95
N SER A 3 0.72 -2.89 -12.29
CA SER A 3 1.58 -1.87 -11.66
C SER A 3 1.17 -1.72 -10.21
N ILE A 4 2.14 -1.79 -9.30
CA ILE A 4 1.91 -1.55 -7.86
C ILE A 4 2.00 -0.08 -7.50
N ASN A 5 2.53 0.77 -8.38
CA ASN A 5 2.60 2.22 -8.21
C ASN A 5 3.20 2.63 -6.86
N PRO A 6 4.50 2.33 -6.63
CA PRO A 6 5.13 2.47 -5.33
C PRO A 6 5.05 3.90 -4.79
N VAL A 7 4.76 4.02 -3.50
CA VAL A 7 4.77 5.28 -2.76
C VAL A 7 5.88 5.23 -1.70
N PHE A 8 6.83 6.15 -1.74
CA PHE A 8 7.90 6.28 -0.76
C PHE A 8 7.59 7.42 0.21
N LEU A 9 7.57 7.11 1.50
CA LEU A 9 7.30 8.05 2.59
C LEU A 9 8.60 8.40 3.32
N LEU A 10 9.10 9.62 3.11
CA LEU A 10 10.38 10.06 3.67
C LEU A 10 10.22 10.64 5.09
N PRO A 11 11.28 10.59 5.93
CA PRO A 11 11.16 10.88 7.36
C PRO A 11 10.63 12.27 7.70
N GLY A 12 11.10 13.32 7.04
CA GLY A 12 10.64 14.69 7.28
C GLY A 12 9.16 14.85 6.98
N ALA A 13 8.70 14.35 5.83
CA ALA A 13 7.27 14.37 5.49
C ALA A 13 6.41 13.60 6.49
N MET A 14 6.89 12.47 6.98
CA MET A 14 6.18 11.68 7.99
C MET A 14 6.14 12.38 9.34
N ALA A 15 7.26 12.97 9.77
CA ALA A 15 7.32 13.73 11.02
C ALA A 15 6.37 14.95 11.02
N GLU A 16 6.21 15.62 9.89
CA GLU A 16 5.36 16.81 9.77
C GLU A 16 3.89 16.50 9.47
N ARG A 17 3.62 15.41 8.72
CA ARG A 17 2.33 15.21 8.03
C ARG A 17 1.82 13.76 8.04
N ALA A 18 2.30 12.86 8.90
CA ALA A 18 1.88 11.44 8.93
C ALA A 18 0.35 11.25 8.82
N ASP A 19 -0.44 11.94 9.65
CA ASP A 19 -1.90 11.81 9.61
C ASP A 19 -2.51 12.33 8.30
N LYS A 20 -2.07 13.51 7.83
CA LYS A 20 -2.55 14.07 6.55
C LYS A 20 -2.20 13.18 5.36
N ILE A 21 -1.03 12.53 5.40
CA ILE A 21 -0.61 11.57 4.38
C ILE A 21 -1.47 10.30 4.47
N ALA A 22 -1.79 9.81 5.68
CA ALA A 22 -2.71 8.68 5.86
C ALA A 22 -4.11 8.98 5.31
N ASP A 23 -4.64 10.18 5.56
CA ASP A 23 -5.89 10.68 5.00
C ASP A 23 -5.87 10.67 3.47
N ALA A 24 -4.84 11.26 2.85
CA ALA A 24 -4.72 11.34 1.40
C ALA A 24 -4.50 9.95 0.76
N PHE A 25 -3.69 9.10 1.39
CA PHE A 25 -3.46 7.73 0.95
C PHE A 25 -4.75 6.90 1.00
N HIS A 26 -5.52 6.99 2.09
CA HIS A 26 -6.84 6.35 2.21
C HIS A 26 -7.76 6.75 1.05
N GLN A 27 -7.85 8.04 0.73
CA GLN A 27 -8.65 8.52 -0.39
C GLN A 27 -8.15 7.96 -1.73
N SER A 28 -6.83 7.94 -1.94
CA SER A 28 -6.21 7.43 -3.17
C SER A 28 -6.46 5.94 -3.37
N VAL A 29 -6.21 5.11 -2.35
CA VAL A 29 -6.35 3.65 -2.45
C VAL A 29 -7.82 3.21 -2.60
N THR A 30 -8.77 3.97 -2.04
CA THR A 30 -10.20 3.63 -2.06
C THR A 30 -10.98 4.27 -3.22
N LEU A 31 -10.40 5.24 -3.94
CA LEU A 31 -11.07 5.92 -5.05
C LEU A 31 -11.58 4.93 -6.10
N GLY A 32 -12.89 4.99 -6.42
CA GLY A 32 -13.53 4.07 -7.36
C GLY A 32 -13.47 2.59 -6.95
N GLY A 33 -13.34 2.29 -5.66
CA GLY A 33 -13.10 0.94 -5.14
C GLY A 33 -11.69 0.42 -5.43
N GLY A 34 -10.74 1.32 -5.69
CA GLY A 34 -9.34 1.03 -6.02
C GLY A 34 -9.12 0.48 -7.42
N GLN A 35 -10.11 0.57 -8.30
CA GLN A 35 -10.08 0.00 -9.65
C GLN A 35 -9.40 0.94 -10.66
N PHE A 36 -8.23 1.46 -10.29
CA PHE A 36 -7.41 2.36 -11.10
C PHE A 36 -6.06 1.71 -11.39
N CYS A 37 -5.57 1.80 -12.63
CA CYS A 37 -4.25 1.28 -12.98
C CYS A 37 -3.10 2.01 -12.24
N THR A 38 -3.36 3.21 -11.72
CA THR A 38 -2.43 4.02 -10.92
C THR A 38 -2.75 3.97 -9.42
N ASN A 39 -3.55 3.00 -8.96
CA ASN A 39 -3.84 2.81 -7.54
C ASN A 39 -2.55 2.48 -6.78
N PRO A 40 -2.27 3.13 -5.64
CA PRO A 40 -1.04 2.88 -4.89
C PRO A 40 -1.14 1.55 -4.12
N GLY A 41 -0.61 0.49 -4.72
CA GLY A 41 -0.66 -0.88 -4.20
C GLY A 41 0.48 -1.22 -3.23
N MET A 42 1.55 -0.41 -3.19
CA MET A 42 2.61 -0.55 -2.18
C MET A 42 3.11 0.79 -1.66
N VAL A 43 3.36 0.83 -0.36
CA VAL A 43 3.89 2.01 0.34
C VAL A 43 5.11 1.60 1.16
N PHE A 44 6.18 2.38 1.09
CA PHE A 44 7.45 2.12 1.77
C PHE A 44 7.77 3.27 2.72
N GLY A 45 8.14 2.95 3.96
CA GLY A 45 8.56 3.96 4.95
C GLY A 45 9.49 3.37 6.00
N LEU A 46 10.21 4.23 6.73
CA LEU A 46 11.11 3.77 7.79
C LEU A 46 10.33 3.24 8.99
N GLU A 47 10.83 2.17 9.61
CA GLU A 47 10.28 1.61 10.84
C GLU A 47 10.54 2.55 12.03
N ASN A 48 9.62 3.47 12.26
CA ASN A 48 9.71 4.45 13.34
C ASN A 48 8.32 4.80 13.91
N LYS A 49 8.28 5.75 14.84
CA LYS A 49 7.04 6.21 15.48
C LYS A 49 6.07 6.88 14.49
N ASP A 50 6.58 7.54 13.45
CA ASP A 50 5.78 8.32 12.51
C ASP A 50 5.07 7.39 11.51
N LEU A 51 5.74 6.31 11.09
CA LEU A 51 5.09 5.22 10.34
C LEU A 51 4.00 4.54 11.17
N LYS A 52 4.24 4.30 12.47
CA LYS A 52 3.21 3.76 13.37
C LYS A 52 1.99 4.69 13.49
N GLN A 53 2.22 6.01 13.56
CA GLN A 53 1.15 6.99 13.56
C GLN A 53 0.33 6.95 12.26
N PHE A 54 1.01 6.93 11.10
CA PHE A 54 0.36 6.76 9.80
C PHE A 54 -0.49 5.49 9.74
N LEU A 55 0.05 4.34 10.19
CA LEU A 55 -0.67 3.07 10.20
C LEU A 55 -1.93 3.12 11.06
N ASN A 56 -1.85 3.68 12.27
CA ASN A 56 -2.99 3.82 13.18
C ASN A 56 -4.09 4.70 12.58
N SER A 57 -3.71 5.80 11.92
CA SER A 57 -4.66 6.71 11.27
C SER A 57 -5.29 6.10 10.03
N LEU A 58 -4.51 5.35 9.24
CA LEU A 58 -4.99 4.61 8.07
C LEU A 58 -5.96 3.48 8.45
N GLU A 59 -5.61 2.68 9.47
CA GLU A 59 -6.43 1.57 9.96
C GLU A 59 -7.86 2.02 10.27
N LYS A 60 -8.01 3.08 11.07
CA LYS A 60 -9.31 3.63 11.45
C LYS A 60 -10.17 3.99 10.25
N LYS A 61 -9.60 4.66 9.25
CA LYS A 61 -10.35 5.08 8.04
C LYS A 61 -10.77 3.92 7.17
N ILE A 62 -9.90 2.91 7.04
CA ILE A 62 -10.22 1.72 6.26
C ILE A 62 -11.37 0.97 6.91
N LEU A 63 -11.38 0.82 8.24
CA LEU A 63 -12.48 0.19 8.98
C LEU A 63 -13.81 0.96 8.88
N GLU A 64 -13.78 2.24 8.51
CA GLU A 64 -14.95 3.06 8.25
C GLU A 64 -15.35 3.10 6.77
N THR A 65 -14.65 2.38 5.89
CA THR A 65 -14.88 2.41 4.44
C THR A 65 -15.81 1.28 4.00
N PRO A 66 -17.06 1.55 3.58
CA PRO A 66 -17.97 0.50 3.14
C PRO A 66 -17.48 -0.19 1.86
N PRO A 67 -17.75 -1.49 1.68
CA PRO A 67 -17.48 -2.19 0.44
C PRO A 67 -18.17 -1.57 -0.76
N VAL A 68 -17.51 -1.64 -1.92
CA VAL A 68 -17.96 -1.03 -3.18
C VAL A 68 -18.15 -2.09 -4.25
N THR A 69 -19.14 -1.91 -5.12
CA THR A 69 -19.38 -2.83 -6.25
C THR A 69 -18.20 -2.77 -7.22
N MET A 70 -17.62 -3.93 -7.52
CA MET A 70 -16.56 -4.08 -8.49
C MET A 70 -17.12 -4.14 -9.91
N LEU A 71 -16.27 -3.89 -10.91
CA LEU A 71 -16.64 -3.76 -12.32
C LEU A 71 -17.36 -5.01 -12.88
N ASN A 72 -16.95 -6.21 -12.43
CA ASN A 72 -17.63 -7.46 -12.74
C ASN A 72 -17.24 -8.57 -11.76
N SER A 73 -17.96 -9.70 -11.80
CA SER A 73 -17.76 -10.85 -10.91
C SER A 73 -16.40 -11.54 -11.09
N GLY A 74 -15.81 -11.50 -12.29
CA GLY A 74 -14.47 -12.01 -12.54
C GLY A 74 -13.40 -11.20 -11.79
N ILE A 75 -13.49 -9.87 -11.87
CA ILE A 75 -12.62 -8.94 -11.15
C ILE A 75 -12.79 -9.12 -9.64
N GLN A 76 -14.03 -9.21 -9.15
CA GLN A 76 -14.29 -9.47 -7.74
C GLN A 76 -13.64 -10.76 -7.25
N LYS A 77 -13.77 -11.85 -8.03
CA LYS A 77 -13.17 -13.14 -7.69
C LYS A 77 -11.64 -13.07 -7.66
N ALA A 78 -11.03 -12.36 -8.61
CA ALA A 78 -9.59 -12.14 -8.65
C ALA A 78 -9.08 -11.30 -7.46
N PHE A 79 -9.83 -10.26 -7.08
CA PHE A 79 -9.54 -9.43 -5.92
C PHE A 79 -9.53 -10.24 -4.61
N ILE A 80 -10.58 -11.01 -4.37
CA ILE A 80 -10.68 -11.90 -3.20
C ILE A 80 -9.54 -12.92 -3.18
N GLN A 81 -9.20 -13.51 -4.33
CA GLN A 81 -8.07 -14.44 -4.43
C GLN A 81 -6.72 -13.76 -4.14
N GLY A 82 -6.52 -12.52 -4.60
CA GLY A 82 -5.32 -11.74 -4.32
C GLY A 82 -5.14 -11.46 -2.84
N ILE A 83 -6.21 -11.01 -2.17
CA ILE A 83 -6.24 -10.79 -0.72
C ILE A 83 -5.93 -12.06 0.06
N ASN A 84 -6.52 -13.20 -0.33
CA ASN A 84 -6.27 -14.48 0.33
C ASN A 84 -4.81 -14.90 0.16
N LYS A 85 -4.26 -14.81 -1.06
CA LYS A 85 -2.84 -15.12 -1.31
C LYS A 85 -1.91 -14.24 -0.48
N LEU A 86 -2.18 -12.95 -0.37
CA LEU A 86 -1.39 -12.04 0.48
C LEU A 86 -1.45 -12.46 1.96
N SER A 87 -2.63 -12.88 2.43
CA SER A 87 -2.83 -13.33 3.81
C SER A 87 -2.08 -14.64 4.13
N ASP A 88 -1.73 -15.44 3.13
CA ASP A 88 -1.06 -16.73 3.31
C ASP A 88 0.47 -16.60 3.46
N PHE A 89 1.07 -15.44 3.16
CA PHE A 89 2.51 -15.23 3.32
C PHE A 89 2.89 -15.04 4.79
N SER A 90 3.83 -15.84 5.27
CA SER A 90 4.44 -15.63 6.59
C SER A 90 5.12 -14.26 6.66
N GLY A 91 4.79 -13.48 7.70
CA GLY A 91 5.31 -12.11 7.87
C GLY A 91 4.50 -11.02 7.17
N VAL A 92 3.41 -11.37 6.48
CA VAL A 92 2.39 -10.42 6.03
C VAL A 92 1.23 -10.43 7.02
N ASN A 93 0.85 -9.26 7.51
CA ASN A 93 -0.23 -9.10 8.48
C ASN A 93 -1.33 -8.23 7.89
N LYS A 94 -2.58 -8.56 8.18
CA LYS A 94 -3.73 -7.73 7.83
C LYS A 94 -3.84 -6.59 8.85
N LEU A 95 -3.66 -5.35 8.40
CA LEU A 95 -3.83 -4.15 9.23
C LEU A 95 -5.32 -3.84 9.40
N ALA A 96 -6.05 -3.76 8.30
CA ALA A 96 -7.48 -3.47 8.28
C ALA A 96 -8.14 -4.15 7.08
N SER A 97 -9.39 -4.57 7.23
CA SER A 97 -10.15 -5.20 6.15
C SER A 97 -11.63 -5.00 6.33
N MET A 98 -12.28 -4.51 5.27
CA MET A 98 -13.73 -4.45 5.16
C MET A 98 -14.29 -5.56 4.25
N GLN A 99 -13.45 -6.50 3.82
CA GLN A 99 -13.84 -7.58 2.91
C GLN A 99 -14.93 -8.49 3.50
N ASP A 100 -14.96 -8.71 4.81
CA ASP A 100 -15.98 -9.54 5.47
C ASP A 100 -17.37 -8.90 5.44
N GLN A 101 -17.46 -7.59 5.21
CA GLN A 101 -18.73 -6.87 5.04
C GLN A 101 -19.20 -6.82 3.58
N ALA A 102 -18.41 -7.33 2.63
CA ALA A 102 -18.73 -7.24 1.21
C ALA A 102 -19.83 -8.24 0.82
N ASP A 103 -20.86 -7.75 0.13
CA ASP A 103 -21.94 -8.59 -0.39
C ASP A 103 -21.58 -9.19 -1.75
N ASN A 104 -21.34 -10.51 -1.78
CA ASN A 104 -21.04 -11.25 -3.00
C ASN A 104 -22.16 -11.20 -4.03
N ASN A 105 -23.43 -11.12 -3.62
CA ASN A 105 -24.55 -11.03 -4.54
C ASN A 105 -24.60 -9.68 -5.26
N LYS A 106 -23.94 -8.66 -4.69
CA LYS A 106 -23.78 -7.32 -5.28
C LYS A 106 -22.41 -7.10 -5.92
N THR A 107 -21.62 -8.17 -6.07
CA THR A 107 -20.27 -8.10 -6.65
C THR A 107 -19.37 -7.10 -5.90
N GLN A 108 -19.48 -7.01 -4.58
CA GLN A 108 -18.71 -6.03 -3.80
C GLN A 108 -17.31 -6.52 -3.41
N GLY A 109 -16.37 -5.58 -3.32
CA GLY A 109 -15.05 -5.74 -2.70
C GLY A 109 -14.89 -4.74 -1.55
N GLY A 110 -14.33 -5.19 -0.44
CA GLY A 110 -14.02 -4.36 0.72
C GLY A 110 -12.55 -3.99 0.77
N ALA A 111 -12.25 -2.72 1.10
CA ALA A 111 -10.88 -2.25 1.20
C ALA A 111 -10.06 -3.09 2.19
N THR A 112 -8.85 -3.48 1.81
CA THR A 112 -7.99 -4.35 2.62
C THR A 112 -6.55 -3.86 2.59
N ILE A 113 -6.00 -3.52 3.75
CA ILE A 113 -4.61 -3.06 3.89
C ILE A 113 -3.81 -4.11 4.65
N PHE A 114 -2.65 -4.43 4.10
CA PHE A 114 -1.66 -5.31 4.71
C PHE A 114 -0.44 -4.53 5.18
N THR A 115 0.29 -5.09 6.12
CA THR A 115 1.62 -4.64 6.55
C THR A 115 2.61 -5.79 6.46
N THR A 116 3.86 -5.45 6.12
CA THR A 116 4.99 -6.38 6.19
C THR A 116 6.28 -5.58 6.40
N ASN A 117 7.42 -6.26 6.46
CA ASN A 117 8.74 -5.64 6.52
C ASN A 117 9.54 -5.89 5.24
N SER A 118 10.57 -5.08 5.03
CA SER A 118 11.44 -5.12 3.86
C SER A 118 12.11 -6.49 3.65
N LYS A 119 12.39 -7.24 4.72
CA LYS A 119 13.02 -8.56 4.65
C LYS A 119 12.05 -9.59 4.08
N THR A 120 10.85 -9.67 4.63
CA THR A 120 9.79 -10.57 4.15
C THR A 120 9.45 -10.29 2.69
N LEU A 121 9.40 -9.02 2.29
CA LEU A 121 9.17 -8.64 0.90
C LEU A 121 10.23 -9.20 -0.05
N LEU A 122 11.52 -9.04 0.27
CA LEU A 122 12.61 -9.52 -0.59
C LEU A 122 12.76 -11.04 -0.61
N GLU A 123 12.33 -11.72 0.45
CA GLU A 123 12.27 -13.19 0.47
C GLU A 123 11.10 -13.73 -0.38
N ASN A 124 10.09 -12.91 -0.67
CA ASN A 124 8.84 -13.32 -1.30
C ASN A 124 8.40 -12.33 -2.38
N GLU A 125 9.04 -12.41 -3.55
CA GLU A 125 8.75 -11.59 -4.73
C GLU A 125 7.26 -11.53 -5.11
N ALA A 126 6.51 -12.62 -4.85
CA ALA A 126 5.09 -12.70 -5.15
C ALA A 126 4.21 -11.73 -4.33
N ILE A 127 4.72 -11.16 -3.23
CA ILE A 127 4.04 -10.08 -2.48
C ILE A 127 3.92 -8.81 -3.33
N LYS A 128 4.83 -8.59 -4.30
CA LYS A 128 4.80 -7.45 -5.24
C LYS A 128 3.78 -7.59 -6.37
N ASN A 129 3.04 -8.70 -6.43
CA ASN A 129 2.00 -8.84 -7.44
C ASN A 129 0.82 -7.90 -7.15
N GLU A 130 0.38 -7.18 -8.18
CA GLU A 130 -0.79 -6.31 -8.08
C GLU A 130 -2.05 -7.09 -7.71
N VAL A 131 -2.84 -6.52 -6.79
CA VAL A 131 -4.20 -6.95 -6.47
C VAL A 131 -5.16 -5.82 -6.89
N PHE A 132 -5.82 -6.00 -8.03
CA PHE A 132 -6.66 -4.96 -8.62
C PHE A 132 -7.95 -4.73 -7.79
N GLY A 133 -8.03 -3.56 -7.17
CA GLY A 133 -9.07 -3.15 -6.23
C GLY A 133 -8.47 -2.35 -5.07
N ALA A 134 -9.28 -2.00 -4.06
CA ALA A 134 -8.82 -1.24 -2.90
C ALA A 134 -7.95 -2.10 -1.95
N CYS A 135 -6.75 -2.45 -2.40
CA CYS A 135 -5.80 -3.26 -1.66
C CYS A 135 -4.39 -2.67 -1.74
N SER A 136 -3.69 -2.58 -0.60
CA SER A 136 -2.29 -2.14 -0.58
C SER A 136 -1.50 -2.84 0.51
N VAL A 137 -0.19 -2.94 0.30
CA VAL A 137 0.78 -3.45 1.29
C VAL A 137 1.67 -2.30 1.77
N ILE A 138 1.71 -2.05 3.08
CA ILE A 138 2.62 -1.08 3.70
C ILE A 138 3.86 -1.84 4.19
N VAL A 139 5.05 -1.42 3.74
CA VAL A 139 6.33 -2.08 3.98
C VAL A 139 7.19 -1.22 4.89
N SER A 140 7.49 -1.72 6.09
CA SER A 140 8.44 -1.09 7.00
C SER A 140 9.88 -1.43 6.60
N CYS A 141 10.71 -0.41 6.47
CA CYS A 141 12.12 -0.53 6.11
C CYS A 141 13.00 -0.09 7.29
N GLU A 142 14.07 -0.83 7.54
CA GLU A 142 14.98 -0.61 8.66
C GLU A 142 15.95 0.56 8.44
N SER A 143 16.13 1.00 7.19
CA SER A 143 17.10 2.05 6.85
C SER A 143 16.81 2.76 5.53
N LYS A 144 17.44 3.93 5.35
CA LYS A 144 17.50 4.66 4.07
C LYS A 144 18.04 3.77 2.94
N THR A 145 19.18 3.12 3.16
CA THR A 145 19.81 2.23 2.17
C THR A 145 18.86 1.13 1.72
N ARG A 146 18.02 0.62 2.62
CA ARG A 146 17.02 -0.38 2.26
C ARG A 146 15.94 0.15 1.34
N LEU A 147 15.44 1.38 1.57
CA LEU A 147 14.47 2.01 0.68
C LEU A 147 15.03 2.17 -0.74
N GLU A 148 16.29 2.60 -0.85
CA GLU A 148 17.01 2.76 -2.12
C GLU A 148 17.21 1.42 -2.82
N GLU A 149 17.64 0.39 -2.10
CA GLU A 149 17.80 -0.96 -2.63
C GLU A 149 16.48 -1.48 -3.21
N ILE A 150 15.38 -1.34 -2.48
CA ILE A 150 14.05 -1.75 -2.97
C ILE A 150 13.71 -0.98 -4.24
N ALA A 151 13.83 0.35 -4.23
CA ALA A 151 13.49 1.19 -5.37
C ALA A 151 14.26 0.78 -6.64
N ARG A 152 15.55 0.48 -6.52
CA ARG A 152 16.40 0.03 -7.65
C ARG A 152 16.01 -1.34 -8.20
N ASN A 153 15.34 -2.18 -7.42
CA ASN A 153 14.93 -3.53 -7.80
C ASN A 153 13.44 -3.62 -8.18
N LEU A 154 12.72 -2.50 -8.25
CA LEU A 154 11.36 -2.50 -8.75
C LEU A 154 11.35 -2.66 -10.28
N GLU A 155 10.52 -3.59 -10.76
CA GLU A 155 10.21 -3.69 -12.20
C GLU A 155 9.42 -2.47 -12.67
N GLY A 156 9.25 -2.30 -13.99
CA GLY A 156 8.58 -1.14 -14.57
C GLY A 156 7.20 -0.86 -13.97
N GLN A 157 6.97 0.39 -13.56
CA GLN A 157 5.73 0.88 -12.96
C GLN A 157 5.10 1.97 -13.84
N LEU A 158 3.77 2.13 -13.76
CA LEU A 158 3.07 3.24 -14.42
C LEU A 158 3.38 4.58 -13.75
N CYS A 159 3.49 4.59 -12.42
CA CYS A 159 3.96 5.74 -11.67
C CYS A 159 4.77 5.31 -10.43
N ALA A 160 5.56 6.21 -9.91
CA ALA A 160 6.17 6.13 -8.58
C ALA A 160 5.98 7.49 -7.90
N SER A 161 5.67 7.50 -6.61
CA SER A 161 5.41 8.73 -5.85
C SER A 161 6.35 8.81 -4.66
N VAL A 162 6.80 10.02 -4.34
CA VAL A 162 7.60 10.29 -3.13
C VAL A 162 6.97 11.43 -2.34
N HIS A 163 6.71 11.18 -1.06
CA HIS A 163 6.34 12.21 -0.09
C HIS A 163 7.58 12.59 0.73
N GLY A 164 8.10 13.79 0.47
CA GLY A 164 9.24 14.37 1.17
C GLY A 164 9.04 15.86 1.47
N THR A 165 9.90 16.38 2.34
CA THR A 165 10.23 17.79 2.51
C THR A 165 11.40 18.17 1.60
N GLU A 166 11.74 19.46 1.51
CA GLU A 166 12.94 19.91 0.79
C GLU A 166 14.21 19.21 1.30
N LYS A 167 14.35 19.12 2.63
CA LYS A 167 15.47 18.43 3.27
C LYS A 167 15.48 16.93 2.96
N ASP A 168 14.32 16.28 2.92
CA ASP A 168 14.26 14.87 2.53
C ASP A 168 14.75 14.66 1.10
N PHE A 169 14.45 15.56 0.17
CA PHE A 169 14.89 15.43 -1.23
C PHE A 169 16.39 15.65 -1.40
N GLU A 170 17.02 16.46 -0.53
CA GLU A 170 18.47 16.55 -0.45
C GLU A 170 19.07 15.27 0.14
N GLU A 171 18.54 14.80 1.27
CA GLU A 171 19.08 13.64 1.98
C GLU A 171 18.82 12.31 1.25
N TYR A 172 17.76 12.22 0.43
CA TYR A 172 17.36 11.02 -0.32
C TYR A 172 17.53 11.21 -1.85
N ALA A 173 18.46 12.07 -2.28
CA ALA A 173 18.71 12.30 -3.71
C ALA A 173 18.97 11.00 -4.49
N ASP A 174 19.68 10.03 -3.90
CA ASP A 174 19.98 8.72 -4.51
C ASP A 174 18.74 7.84 -4.72
N LEU A 175 17.64 8.09 -4.01
CA LEU A 175 16.35 7.43 -4.24
C LEU A 175 15.65 7.97 -5.49
N LEU A 176 15.94 9.23 -5.86
CA LEU A 176 15.30 9.97 -6.95
C LEU A 176 16.11 9.93 -8.26
N SER A 177 17.32 9.36 -8.22
CA SER A 177 18.29 9.31 -9.32
C SER A 177 18.13 8.09 -10.23
#